data_AF-D6CJ50-F1
#
_entry.id   AF-D6CJ50-F1
#
_cell.length_a   1.000
_cell.length_b   1.000
_cell.length_c   1.000
_cell.angle_alpha   90.00
_cell.angle_beta   90.00
_cell.angle_gamma   90.00
#
_symmetry.space_group_name_H-M   'P 1'
#
loop_
_entity.id
_entity.type
_entity.pdbx_description
1 polymer ?
#
loop_
_entity_poly.entity_id
_entity_poly.type
_entity_poly.pdbx_seq_one_letter_code
_entity_poly.pdbx_strand_id
1 'polypeptide(L)'
;SLGIQVEVHHHEVAGQGQNELGTKFSTLVQRADWTIWQKYVIQNVAHAYGKTATFMPKPVVGDNGSGMHVHQSVWKNGENLFAGNGYAGLSEFALYYIGGIIKHARALNAITNPGTNSYKRLVPGFEAPVKLAYSARNRSASIRIPHVANPKGRRIETRFPDPLANPYLAFSALLMAGLDGVQNKIHPGEAADKNLYDLPP
;
A
#
# COMPACT_ATOMS: atom_id res chain seq x y z
N SER A 1 -7.66 -25.55 3.04
CA SER A 1 -6.89 -24.53 2.31
C SER A 1 -7.86 -23.67 1.50
N LEU A 2 -7.67 -22.35 1.43
CA LEU A 2 -8.59 -21.39 0.75
C LEU A 2 -8.11 -20.93 -0.65
N GLY A 3 -7.05 -21.54 -1.20
CA GLY A 3 -6.51 -21.18 -2.52
C GLY A 3 -5.72 -19.86 -2.57
N ILE A 4 -5.47 -19.21 -1.44
CA ILE A 4 -4.65 -18.00 -1.34
C ILE A 4 -3.18 -18.42 -1.26
N GLN A 5 -2.39 -18.09 -2.29
CA GLN A 5 -0.96 -18.39 -2.31
C GLN A 5 -0.19 -17.45 -1.37
N VAL A 6 0.48 -18.02 -0.36
CA VAL A 6 1.38 -17.32 0.55
C VAL A 6 2.76 -17.21 -0.09
N GLU A 7 3.37 -16.03 -0.03
CA GLU A 7 4.71 -15.75 -0.54
C GLU A 7 5.72 -15.57 0.59
N VAL A 8 5.31 -14.95 1.70
CA VAL A 8 6.19 -14.73 2.85
C VAL A 8 5.40 -14.70 4.16
N HIS A 9 6.04 -15.10 5.25
CA HIS A 9 5.57 -14.94 6.61
C HIS A 9 6.75 -14.53 7.47
N HIS A 10 6.61 -13.47 8.27
CA HIS A 10 7.64 -13.07 9.22
C HIS A 10 7.05 -12.28 10.40
N HIS A 11 7.85 -12.20 11.46
CA HIS A 11 7.65 -11.22 12.52
C HIS A 11 7.92 -9.82 11.95
N GLU A 12 7.16 -8.84 12.41
CA GLU A 12 7.27 -7.44 12.00
C GLU A 12 8.04 -6.60 13.02
N VAL A 13 8.19 -5.30 12.74
CA VAL A 13 9.07 -4.40 13.53
C VAL A 13 8.64 -4.27 15.00
N ALA A 14 7.34 -4.16 15.29
CA ALA A 14 6.88 -3.97 16.67
C ALA A 14 7.02 -5.25 17.50
N GLY A 15 7.71 -5.14 18.64
CA GLY A 15 8.06 -6.29 19.48
C GLY A 15 6.86 -6.99 20.11
N GLN A 16 5.68 -6.35 20.12
CA GLN A 16 4.45 -6.88 20.73
C GLN A 16 3.67 -7.81 19.79
N GLY A 17 4.33 -8.81 19.20
CA GLY A 17 3.65 -9.84 18.41
C GLY A 17 3.06 -9.33 17.09
N GLN A 18 3.64 -8.29 16.50
CA GLN A 18 3.29 -7.88 15.13
C GLN A 18 3.82 -8.91 14.14
N ASN A 19 2.99 -9.33 13.18
CA ASN A 19 3.38 -10.31 12.16
C ASN A 19 2.76 -9.94 10.81
N GLU A 20 3.44 -10.28 9.73
CA GLU A 20 2.95 -10.09 8.36
C GLU A 20 2.89 -11.41 7.60
N LEU A 21 1.80 -11.59 6.84
CA LEU A 21 1.63 -12.64 5.84
C LEU A 21 1.51 -12.00 4.46
N GLY A 22 2.58 -12.06 3.67
CA GLY A 22 2.54 -11.64 2.28
C GLY A 22 1.89 -12.71 1.41
N THR A 23 0.88 -12.32 0.64
CA THR A 23 0.15 -13.20 -0.26
C THR A 23 0.20 -12.67 -1.68
N LYS A 24 0.14 -13.59 -2.65
CA LYS A 24 0.25 -13.25 -4.06
C LYS A 24 -0.82 -12.23 -4.50
N PHE A 25 -0.45 -11.37 -5.43
CA PHE A 25 -1.37 -10.44 -6.08
C PHE A 25 -2.45 -11.19 -6.89
N SER A 26 -3.55 -10.50 -7.17
CA SER A 26 -4.63 -10.99 -8.04
C SER A 26 -5.36 -9.81 -8.69
N THR A 27 -6.41 -10.07 -9.47
CA THR A 27 -7.30 -9.03 -9.97
C THR A 27 -8.01 -8.31 -8.81
N LEU A 28 -8.46 -7.08 -9.03
CA LEU A 28 -8.92 -6.17 -7.97
C LEU A 28 -9.95 -6.81 -7.02
N VAL A 29 -11.03 -7.38 -7.56
CA VAL A 29 -12.11 -7.98 -6.75
C VAL A 29 -11.60 -9.24 -6.04
N GLN A 30 -10.92 -10.13 -6.75
CA GLN A 30 -10.39 -11.37 -6.16
C GLN A 30 -9.39 -11.07 -5.03
N ARG A 31 -8.57 -10.03 -5.18
CA ARG A 31 -7.62 -9.59 -4.16
C ARG A 31 -8.34 -9.00 -2.94
N ALA A 32 -9.47 -8.32 -3.13
CA ALA A 32 -10.31 -7.87 -2.03
C ALA A 32 -10.94 -9.06 -1.27
N ASP A 33 -11.49 -10.05 -1.99
CA ASP A 33 -12.01 -11.29 -1.40
C ASP A 33 -10.95 -12.00 -0.55
N TRP A 34 -9.75 -12.17 -1.12
CA TRP A 34 -8.63 -12.81 -0.42
C TRP A 34 -8.19 -12.03 0.81
N THR A 35 -8.33 -10.70 0.82
CA THR A 35 -7.99 -9.87 1.97
C THR A 35 -8.98 -10.08 3.12
N ILE A 36 -10.28 -10.21 2.81
CA ILE A 36 -11.29 -10.57 3.82
C ILE A 36 -11.04 -11.96 4.38
N TRP A 37 -10.82 -12.95 3.50
CA TRP A 37 -10.48 -14.32 3.91
C TRP A 37 -9.21 -14.38 4.76
N GLN A 38 -8.18 -13.61 4.39
CA GLN A 38 -6.95 -13.54 5.15
C GLN A 38 -7.19 -13.03 6.58
N LYS A 39 -7.99 -11.95 6.75
CA LYS A 39 -8.35 -11.46 8.09
C LYS A 39 -9.10 -12.50 8.90
N TYR A 40 -10.08 -13.15 8.28
CA TYR A 40 -10.88 -14.22 8.90
C TYR A 40 -10.01 -15.38 9.37
N VAL A 41 -9.14 -15.90 8.51
CA VAL A 41 -8.24 -17.01 8.85
C VAL A 41 -7.30 -16.62 9.99
N ILE A 42 -6.67 -15.45 9.92
CA ILE A 42 -5.74 -14.99 10.96
C ILE A 42 -6.45 -14.90 12.32
N GLN A 43 -7.65 -14.31 12.37
CA GLN A 43 -8.41 -14.19 13.61
C GLN A 43 -8.84 -15.55 14.18
N ASN A 44 -9.33 -16.46 13.32
CA ASN A 44 -9.79 -17.78 13.77
C ASN A 44 -8.62 -18.69 14.19
N VAL A 45 -7.49 -18.64 13.48
CA VAL A 45 -6.28 -19.37 13.88
C VAL A 45 -5.73 -18.80 15.18
N ALA A 46 -5.66 -17.47 15.34
CA ALA A 46 -5.26 -16.87 16.61
C ALA A 46 -6.18 -17.33 17.75
N HIS A 47 -7.50 -17.30 17.54
CA HIS A 47 -8.49 -17.75 18.51
C HIS A 47 -8.33 -19.22 18.89
N ALA A 48 -8.17 -20.11 17.90
CA ALA A 48 -7.98 -21.55 18.13
C ALA A 48 -6.72 -21.87 18.96
N TYR A 49 -5.72 -20.98 18.95
CA TYR A 49 -4.50 -21.09 19.76
C TYR A 49 -4.56 -20.24 21.05
N GLY A 50 -5.74 -19.83 21.49
CA GLY A 50 -5.94 -19.08 22.75
C GLY A 50 -5.40 -17.64 22.69
N LYS A 51 -5.30 -17.04 21.49
CA LYS A 51 -4.86 -15.66 21.27
C LYS A 51 -5.98 -14.82 20.68
N THR A 52 -5.74 -13.51 20.59
CA THR A 52 -6.59 -12.56 19.85
C THR A 52 -5.73 -11.79 18.86
N ALA A 53 -6.21 -11.65 17.63
CA ALA A 53 -5.53 -10.89 16.58
C ALA A 53 -6.35 -9.66 16.22
N THR A 54 -5.67 -8.53 16.07
CA THR A 54 -6.28 -7.25 15.69
C THR A 54 -5.62 -6.69 14.43
N PHE A 55 -6.44 -6.03 13.61
CA PHE A 55 -6.04 -5.32 12.41
C PHE A 55 -6.08 -3.79 12.62
N MET A 56 -6.13 -3.35 13.89
CA MET A 56 -6.10 -1.94 14.24
C MET A 56 -4.78 -1.30 13.78
N PRO A 57 -4.78 -0.07 13.23
CA PRO A 57 -3.59 0.51 12.61
C PRO A 57 -2.51 0.90 13.62
N LYS A 58 -2.90 1.22 14.86
CA LYS A 58 -2.02 1.67 15.93
C LYS A 58 -2.58 1.19 17.29
N PRO A 59 -2.40 -0.09 17.64
CA PRO A 59 -2.88 -0.61 18.92
C PRO A 59 -2.00 -0.16 20.10
N VAL A 60 -0.73 0.19 19.84
CA VAL A 60 0.28 0.52 20.85
C VAL A 60 0.89 1.89 20.54
N VAL A 61 0.94 2.76 21.54
CA VAL A 61 1.60 4.07 21.44
C VAL A 61 3.11 3.88 21.60
N GLY A 62 3.92 4.55 20.78
CA GLY A 62 5.38 4.51 20.88
C GLY A 62 6.05 3.31 20.19
N ASP A 63 5.29 2.42 19.54
CA ASP A 63 5.82 1.31 18.73
C ASP A 63 5.21 1.32 17.32
N ASN A 64 5.69 0.52 16.38
CA ASN A 64 5.21 0.50 15.00
C ASN A 64 3.71 0.16 14.89
N GLY A 65 3.05 0.75 13.89
CA GLY A 65 1.65 0.48 13.55
C GLY A 65 1.52 -0.54 12.42
N SER A 66 0.32 -1.05 12.20
CA SER A 66 0.00 -1.97 11.11
C SER A 66 -0.53 -1.22 9.89
N GLY A 67 0.16 -1.36 8.76
CA GLY A 67 -0.27 -0.84 7.46
C GLY A 67 -0.89 -1.92 6.57
N MET A 68 -1.55 -1.49 5.50
CA MET A 68 -1.96 -2.35 4.39
C MET A 68 -1.35 -1.77 3.13
N HIS A 69 -0.08 -2.08 2.86
CA HIS A 69 0.58 -1.59 1.66
C HIS A 69 -0.07 -2.20 0.41
N VAL A 70 -0.53 -1.35 -0.51
CA VAL A 70 -1.25 -1.78 -1.71
C VAL A 70 -0.34 -1.71 -2.92
N HIS A 71 0.06 -2.87 -3.42
CA HIS A 71 0.82 -3.00 -4.66
C HIS A 71 -0.13 -2.96 -5.87
N GLN A 72 0.15 -2.07 -6.83
CA GLN A 72 -0.71 -1.87 -8.01
C GLN A 72 0.09 -1.86 -9.31
N SER A 73 -0.46 -2.50 -10.33
CA SER A 73 -0.03 -2.45 -11.73
C SER A 73 -1.23 -2.69 -12.63
N VAL A 74 -1.33 -1.98 -13.75
CA VAL A 74 -2.40 -2.14 -14.73
C VAL A 74 -1.86 -2.90 -15.93
N TRP A 75 -2.65 -3.86 -16.43
CA TRP A 75 -2.27 -4.72 -17.55
C TRP A 75 -3.29 -4.63 -18.67
N LYS A 76 -2.82 -4.73 -19.91
CA LYS A 76 -3.66 -4.81 -21.11
C LYS A 76 -3.02 -5.79 -22.08
N ASN A 77 -3.80 -6.74 -22.61
CA ASN A 77 -3.34 -7.73 -23.58
C ASN A 77 -2.07 -8.50 -23.15
N GLY A 78 -1.92 -8.78 -21.84
CA GLY A 78 -0.74 -9.48 -21.30
C GLY A 78 0.49 -8.61 -21.08
N GLU A 79 0.41 -7.31 -21.36
CA GLU A 79 1.49 -6.35 -21.13
C GLU A 79 1.25 -5.53 -19.87
N ASN A 80 2.32 -5.32 -19.10
CA ASN A 80 2.30 -4.48 -17.91
C ASN A 80 2.46 -3.01 -18.32
N LEU A 81 1.36 -2.25 -18.24
CA LEU A 81 1.36 -0.84 -18.63
C LEU A 81 2.19 0.04 -17.69
N PHE A 82 2.62 -0.46 -16.53
CA PHE A 82 3.46 0.30 -15.61
C PHE A 82 4.95 0.20 -15.95
N ALA A 83 5.35 -0.76 -16.77
CA ALA A 83 6.74 -0.93 -17.19
C ALA A 83 7.10 0.03 -18.31
N GLY A 84 8.25 0.70 -18.19
CA GLY A 84 8.77 1.62 -19.20
C GLY A 84 10.21 2.03 -18.92
N ASN A 85 10.63 3.14 -19.53
CA ASN A 85 12.02 3.63 -19.49
C ASN A 85 12.19 4.90 -18.64
N GLY A 86 11.15 5.31 -17.91
CA GLY A 86 11.18 6.46 -17.00
C GLY A 86 11.81 6.14 -15.64
N TYR A 87 11.57 7.03 -14.67
CA TYR A 87 12.12 6.89 -13.31
C TYR A 87 11.86 5.49 -12.74
N ALA A 88 12.93 4.84 -12.27
CA ALA A 88 12.90 3.48 -11.72
C ALA A 88 12.22 2.43 -12.63
N GLY A 89 12.29 2.60 -13.95
CA GLY A 89 11.73 1.67 -14.94
C GLY A 89 10.21 1.75 -15.08
N LEU A 90 9.62 2.88 -14.67
CA LEU A 90 8.19 3.16 -14.84
C LEU A 90 7.89 3.72 -16.23
N SER A 91 6.69 3.45 -16.73
CA SER A 91 6.13 4.13 -17.89
C SER A 91 5.58 5.51 -17.52
N GLU A 92 5.32 6.32 -18.54
CA GLU A 92 4.58 7.58 -18.37
C GLU A 92 3.16 7.33 -17.83
N PHE A 93 2.50 6.25 -18.26
CA PHE A 93 1.22 5.81 -17.71
C PHE A 93 1.28 5.64 -16.19
N ALA A 94 2.31 4.96 -15.67
CA ALA A 94 2.48 4.80 -14.23
C ALA A 94 2.76 6.12 -13.52
N LEU A 95 3.53 7.04 -14.12
CA LEU A 95 3.77 8.36 -13.53
C LEU A 95 2.46 9.15 -13.41
N TYR A 96 1.64 9.20 -14.46
CA TYR A 96 0.34 9.84 -14.39
C TYR A 96 -0.60 9.18 -13.39
N TYR A 97 -0.56 7.85 -13.30
CA TYR A 97 -1.32 7.10 -12.29
C TYR A 97 -0.92 7.51 -10.86
N ILE A 98 0.39 7.65 -10.59
CA ILE A 98 0.90 8.19 -9.31
C ILE A 98 0.39 9.61 -9.08
N GLY A 99 0.42 10.47 -10.09
CA GLY A 99 -0.04 11.85 -9.97
C GLY A 99 -1.52 11.95 -9.61
N GLY A 100 -2.35 11.06 -10.15
CA GLY A 100 -3.75 10.90 -9.75
C GLY A 100 -3.92 10.52 -8.27
N ILE A 101 -3.15 9.53 -7.79
CA ILE A 101 -3.19 9.14 -6.37
C ILE A 101 -2.76 10.31 -5.46
N ILE A 102 -1.69 11.03 -5.83
CA ILE A 102 -1.20 12.18 -5.04
C ILE A 102 -2.26 13.29 -5.01
N LYS A 103 -2.84 13.65 -6.16
CA LYS A 103 -3.89 14.67 -6.28
C LYS A 103 -5.09 14.36 -5.38
N HIS A 104 -5.51 13.09 -5.32
CA HIS A 104 -6.70 12.67 -4.58
C HIS A 104 -6.41 12.13 -3.17
N ALA A 105 -5.17 12.16 -2.70
CA ALA A 105 -4.75 11.48 -1.46
C ALA A 105 -5.58 11.85 -0.23
N ARG A 106 -5.99 13.12 -0.10
CA ARG A 106 -6.84 13.57 1.01
C ARG A 106 -8.23 12.92 0.97
N ALA A 107 -8.85 12.82 -0.21
CA ALA A 107 -10.13 12.14 -0.38
C ALA A 107 -9.98 10.62 -0.21
N LEU A 108 -8.90 10.03 -0.75
CA LEU A 108 -8.58 8.62 -0.60
C LEU A 108 -8.50 8.21 0.88
N ASN A 109 -7.92 9.05 1.74
CA ASN A 109 -7.80 8.76 3.17
C ASN A 109 -9.14 8.52 3.88
N ALA A 110 -10.25 9.12 3.43
CA ALA A 110 -11.57 8.81 3.99
C ALA A 110 -11.98 7.34 3.79
N ILE A 111 -11.42 6.68 2.77
CA ILE A 111 -11.72 5.30 2.38
C ILE A 111 -10.62 4.34 2.83
N THR A 112 -9.35 4.73 2.64
CA THR A 112 -8.18 3.90 2.92
C THR A 112 -7.69 3.97 4.37
N ASN A 113 -8.16 4.97 5.13
CA ASN A 113 -7.82 5.24 6.53
C ASN A 113 -9.08 5.63 7.32
N PRO A 114 -10.12 4.78 7.37
CA PRO A 114 -11.48 5.20 7.74
C PRO A 114 -11.67 5.45 9.25
N GLY A 115 -10.81 4.90 10.10
CA GLY A 115 -10.91 5.04 11.55
C GLY A 115 -10.12 6.23 12.10
N THR A 116 -10.50 6.77 13.26
CA THR A 116 -9.68 7.74 14.00
C THR A 116 -8.30 7.17 14.37
N ASN A 117 -8.25 5.85 14.65
CA ASN A 117 -7.02 5.13 14.96
C ASN A 117 -6.01 5.10 13.79
N SER A 118 -6.48 5.22 12.54
CA SER A 118 -5.64 5.34 11.34
C SER A 118 -4.69 6.53 11.45
N TYR A 119 -5.20 7.66 11.94
CA TYR A 119 -4.44 8.91 12.09
C TYR A 119 -3.53 8.91 13.31
N LYS A 120 -3.62 7.91 14.19
CA LYS A 120 -2.61 7.64 15.23
C LYS A 120 -1.42 6.85 14.67
N ARG A 121 -1.60 6.14 13.55
CA ARG A 121 -0.50 5.50 12.79
C ARG A 121 0.23 6.51 11.92
N LEU A 122 -0.49 7.38 11.19
CA LEU A 122 0.08 8.35 10.24
C LEU A 122 0.76 9.54 10.93
N VAL A 123 1.81 9.24 11.69
CA VAL A 123 2.69 10.21 12.36
C VAL A 123 4.16 9.91 12.03
N PRO A 124 5.06 10.91 12.04
CA PRO A 124 6.49 10.67 11.77
C PRO A 124 7.11 9.65 12.74
N GLY A 125 8.18 8.95 12.29
CA GLY A 125 9.04 8.12 13.16
C GLY A 125 8.72 6.62 13.25
N PHE A 126 7.62 6.13 12.69
CA PHE A 126 7.18 4.73 12.83
C PHE A 126 6.92 4.02 11.49
N GLU A 127 7.76 4.29 10.48
CA GLU A 127 7.63 3.82 9.08
C GLU A 127 6.31 4.18 8.36
N ALA A 128 5.42 4.93 9.01
CA ALA A 128 4.19 5.43 8.42
C ALA A 128 4.48 6.66 7.54
N PRO A 129 4.02 6.66 6.28
CA PRO A 129 4.29 7.77 5.39
C PRO A 129 3.32 8.92 5.62
N VAL A 130 3.85 10.11 5.88
CA VAL A 130 3.07 11.34 6.02
C VAL A 130 3.26 12.31 4.86
N LYS A 131 4.32 12.14 4.06
CA LYS A 131 4.62 13.02 2.93
C LYS A 131 4.10 12.42 1.63
N LEU A 132 3.26 13.19 0.94
CA LEU A 132 2.73 12.84 -0.36
C LEU A 132 3.83 12.97 -1.43
N ALA A 133 4.56 11.89 -1.64
CA ALA A 133 5.67 11.83 -2.58
C ALA A 133 5.86 10.39 -3.05
N TYR A 134 6.57 10.24 -4.17
CA TYR A 134 6.99 8.94 -4.66
C TYR A 134 8.52 8.82 -4.71
N SER A 135 9.04 7.62 -4.44
CA SER A 135 10.48 7.33 -4.51
C SER A 135 10.76 5.84 -4.63
N ALA A 136 11.83 5.47 -5.33
CA ALA A 136 12.32 4.09 -5.36
C ALA A 136 13.19 3.73 -4.14
N ARG A 137 13.80 4.73 -3.50
CA ARG A 137 14.78 4.52 -2.42
C ARG A 137 14.25 4.92 -1.05
N ASN A 138 13.39 5.91 -0.99
CA ASN A 138 12.99 6.51 0.26
C ASN A 138 11.76 5.82 0.88
N ARG A 139 11.96 5.18 2.04
CA ARG A 139 10.89 4.52 2.79
C ARG A 139 9.95 5.48 3.52
N SER A 140 10.22 6.78 3.52
CA SER A 140 9.31 7.78 4.09
C SER A 140 8.28 8.33 3.07
N ALA A 141 8.45 7.99 1.79
CA ALA A 141 7.50 8.34 0.73
C ALA A 141 6.20 7.52 0.85
N SER A 142 5.05 8.18 0.61
CA SER A 142 3.74 7.53 0.61
C SER A 142 3.51 6.57 -0.54
N ILE A 143 4.25 6.73 -1.63
CA ILE A 143 4.25 5.82 -2.78
C ILE A 143 5.67 5.32 -3.02
N ARG A 144 5.96 4.06 -2.74
CA ARG A 144 7.27 3.46 -3.04
C ARG A 144 7.25 2.80 -4.40
N ILE A 145 8.38 2.82 -5.11
CA ILE A 145 8.59 2.04 -6.33
C ILE A 145 9.50 0.85 -6.00
N PRO A 146 8.96 -0.38 -5.85
CA PRO A 146 9.78 -1.55 -5.53
C PRO A 146 10.88 -1.79 -6.56
N HIS A 147 12.08 -2.09 -6.09
CA HIS A 147 13.16 -2.50 -6.97
C HIS A 147 12.88 -3.90 -7.52
N VAL A 148 12.79 -4.02 -8.85
CA VAL A 148 12.61 -5.28 -9.57
C VAL A 148 13.44 -5.28 -10.85
N ALA A 149 14.09 -6.41 -11.11
CA ALA A 149 14.85 -6.62 -12.35
C ALA A 149 13.93 -6.92 -13.54
N ASN A 150 12.90 -7.76 -13.34
CA ASN A 150 11.97 -8.13 -14.40
C ASN A 150 10.89 -7.05 -14.60
N PRO A 151 10.73 -6.48 -15.82
CA PRO A 151 9.67 -5.51 -16.12
C PRO A 151 8.25 -6.01 -15.81
N LYS A 152 7.99 -7.32 -15.90
CA LYS A 152 6.70 -7.91 -15.50
C LYS A 152 6.38 -7.71 -14.02
N GLY A 153 7.39 -7.51 -13.17
CA GLY A 153 7.20 -7.20 -11.75
C GLY A 153 7.02 -5.72 -11.44
N ARG A 154 7.09 -4.82 -12.44
CA ARG A 154 7.04 -3.37 -12.22
C ARG A 154 5.67 -2.94 -11.69
N ARG A 155 5.67 -2.16 -10.62
CA ARG A 155 4.46 -1.75 -9.89
C ARG A 155 4.77 -0.54 -9.02
N ILE A 156 3.72 0.04 -8.45
CA ILE A 156 3.82 1.01 -7.35
C ILE A 156 3.34 0.36 -6.06
N GLU A 157 3.81 0.84 -4.92
CA GLU A 157 3.31 0.48 -3.59
C GLU A 157 2.75 1.73 -2.92
N THR A 158 1.44 1.77 -2.70
CA THR A 158 0.78 2.82 -1.93
C THR A 158 0.75 2.43 -0.46
N ARG A 159 1.42 3.19 0.41
CA ARG A 159 1.76 2.74 1.78
C ARG A 159 0.91 3.35 2.89
N PHE A 160 0.16 4.40 2.57
CA PHE A 160 -0.71 5.05 3.54
C PHE A 160 -1.94 4.21 3.96
N PRO A 161 -2.56 3.34 3.13
CA PRO A 161 -3.72 2.56 3.56
C PRO A 161 -3.41 1.67 4.77
N ASP A 162 -4.45 1.38 5.56
CA ASP A 162 -4.33 0.50 6.71
C ASP A 162 -5.39 -0.62 6.73
N PRO A 163 -5.22 -1.62 7.61
CA PRO A 163 -6.11 -2.78 7.62
C PRO A 163 -7.52 -2.53 8.17
N LEU A 164 -7.90 -1.31 8.58
CA LEU A 164 -9.31 -1.00 8.85
C LEU A 164 -10.09 -0.74 7.57
N ALA A 165 -9.41 -0.39 6.49
CA ALA A 165 -10.06 -0.11 5.21
C ALA A 165 -10.88 -1.31 4.72
N ASN A 166 -12.05 -1.01 4.15
CA ASN A 166 -12.79 -1.97 3.35
C ASN A 166 -11.98 -2.20 2.05
N PRO A 167 -11.46 -3.41 1.79
CA PRO A 167 -10.55 -3.63 0.67
C PRO A 167 -11.22 -3.38 -0.69
N TYR A 168 -12.53 -3.64 -0.83
CA TYR A 168 -13.26 -3.38 -2.08
C TYR A 168 -13.30 -1.88 -2.39
N LEU A 169 -13.61 -1.06 -1.40
CA LEU A 169 -13.68 0.39 -1.55
C LEU A 169 -12.29 0.99 -1.69
N ALA A 170 -11.32 0.56 -0.88
CA ALA A 170 -9.96 1.05 -0.91
C ALA A 170 -9.28 0.80 -2.26
N PHE A 171 -9.38 -0.44 -2.79
CA PHE A 171 -8.76 -0.78 -4.06
C PHE A 171 -9.45 -0.08 -5.24
N SER A 172 -10.79 0.00 -5.21
CA SER A 172 -11.56 0.75 -6.21
C SER A 172 -11.19 2.24 -6.20
N ALA A 173 -11.12 2.87 -5.02
CA ALA A 173 -10.79 4.28 -4.89
C ALA A 173 -9.37 4.59 -5.40
N LEU A 174 -8.39 3.76 -5.04
CA LEU A 174 -7.03 3.88 -5.55
C LEU A 174 -6.96 3.72 -7.07
N LEU A 175 -7.70 2.76 -7.63
CA LEU A 175 -7.80 2.57 -9.08
C LEU A 175 -8.39 3.80 -9.75
N MET A 176 -9.52 4.30 -9.27
CA MET A 176 -10.21 5.46 -9.85
C MET A 176 -9.33 6.72 -9.78
N ALA A 177 -8.66 6.97 -8.66
CA ALA A 177 -7.73 8.08 -8.54
C ALA A 177 -6.58 7.97 -9.54
N GLY A 178 -6.00 6.78 -9.71
CA GLY A 178 -4.93 6.55 -10.67
C GLY A 178 -5.41 6.71 -12.12
N LEU A 179 -6.60 6.24 -12.46
CA LEU A 179 -7.19 6.43 -13.80
C LEU A 179 -7.50 7.90 -14.10
N ASP A 180 -7.98 8.68 -13.13
CA ASP A 180 -8.13 10.15 -13.27
C ASP A 180 -6.78 10.81 -13.58
N GLY A 181 -5.73 10.35 -12.89
CA GLY A 181 -4.33 10.72 -13.15
C GLY A 181 -3.94 10.54 -14.60
N VAL A 182 -4.15 9.33 -15.13
CA VAL A 182 -3.86 8.97 -16.53
C VAL A 182 -4.69 9.79 -17.51
N GLN A 183 -6.01 9.88 -17.30
CA GLN A 183 -6.93 10.56 -18.21
C GLN A 183 -6.58 12.04 -18.35
N ASN A 184 -6.20 12.69 -17.26
CA ASN A 184 -5.87 14.11 -17.23
C ASN A 184 -4.36 14.40 -17.33
N LYS A 185 -3.52 13.38 -17.57
CA LYS A 185 -2.05 13.49 -17.65
C LYS A 185 -1.43 14.25 -16.47
N ILE A 186 -1.86 13.94 -15.26
CA ILE A 186 -1.42 14.62 -14.05
C ILE A 186 -0.03 14.13 -13.68
N HIS A 187 1.01 14.96 -13.89
CA HIS A 187 2.37 14.59 -13.52
C HIS A 187 2.55 14.63 -11.99
N PRO A 188 3.22 13.63 -11.37
CA PRO A 188 3.39 13.55 -9.91
C PRO A 188 4.45 14.51 -9.34
N GLY A 189 5.05 15.36 -10.18
CA GLY A 189 6.24 16.14 -9.86
C GLY A 189 7.51 15.30 -9.92
N GLU A 190 8.62 15.84 -9.40
CA GLU A 190 9.89 15.14 -9.29
C GLU A 190 9.89 14.12 -8.15
N ALA A 191 10.66 13.04 -8.30
CA ALA A 191 10.80 12.01 -7.27
C ALA A 191 11.50 12.55 -6.01
N ALA A 192 11.05 12.10 -4.84
CA ALA A 192 11.63 12.49 -3.56
C ALA A 192 12.84 11.60 -3.19
N ASP A 193 14.01 11.90 -3.75
CA ASP A 193 15.23 11.14 -3.48
C ASP A 193 15.99 11.56 -2.20
N LYS A 194 15.56 12.64 -1.53
CA LYS A 194 16.08 13.09 -0.22
C LYS A 194 15.27 12.50 0.93
N ASN A 195 15.90 12.22 2.08
CA ASN A 195 15.19 11.77 3.30
C ASN A 195 14.10 12.77 3.68
N LEU A 196 12.84 12.32 3.76
CA LEU A 196 11.69 13.23 3.91
C LEU A 196 11.43 13.61 5.36
N TYR A 197 11.97 12.86 6.33
CA TYR A 197 11.84 13.18 7.76
C TYR A 197 12.56 14.48 8.14
N ASP A 198 13.58 14.87 7.37
CA ASP A 198 14.40 16.07 7.61
C ASP A 198 13.86 17.32 6.88
N LEU A 199 12.81 17.18 6.08
CA LEU A 199 12.17 18.31 5.41
C LEU A 199 11.14 18.98 6.36
N PRO A 200 11.01 20.32 6.35
CA PRO A 200 9.99 21.01 7.14
C PRO A 200 8.56 20.52 6.82
N PRO A 201 7.63 20.65 7.77
CA PRO A 201 6.22 20.24 7.62
C PRO A 201 5.48 21.03 6.54
#